data_AF-A0AA46DXG2-F1
#
_entry.id   AF-A0AA46DXG2-F1
#
_cell.length_a   1.000
_cell.length_b   1.000
_cell.length_c   1.000
_cell.angle_alpha   90.00
_cell.angle_beta   90.00
_cell.angle_gamma   90.00
#
_symmetry.space_group_name_H-M   'P 1'
#
loop_
_entity.id
_entity.type
_entity.pdbx_description
1 polymer ?
#
loop_
_entity_poly.entity_id
_entity_poly.type
_entity_poly.pdbx_seq_one_letter_code
_entity_poly.pdbx_strand_id
1 'polypeptide(L)'
;MEEQQRLSREELEKEVKDFRKEKERVRKIIGQIGGKRNLQNDKYINILFLIIVLIVFILGGIFHTIPITLSLEIGVFLVSLKVAYMINSQEKVNHFQFWILTSLEFRLNEISKNLKKVEKRLEKIDFEKIDKGE
;
A
#
# COMPACT_ATOMS: atom_id res chain seq x y z
N MET A 1 41.78 5.32 25.28
CA MET A 1 41.31 4.35 24.26
C MET A 1 39.90 3.84 24.58
N GLU A 2 39.57 3.52 25.84
CA GLU A 2 38.22 3.08 26.22
C GLU A 2 37.13 4.15 26.07
N GLU A 3 37.44 5.43 26.34
CA GLU A 3 36.48 6.54 26.17
C GLU A 3 36.05 6.77 24.71
N GLN A 4 36.97 6.66 23.75
CA GLN A 4 36.65 6.79 22.32
C GLN A 4 35.77 5.63 21.83
N GLN A 5 35.97 4.41 22.35
CA GLN A 5 35.10 3.27 22.03
C GLN A 5 33.70 3.41 22.64
N ARG A 6 33.57 4.07 23.80
CA ARG A 6 32.27 4.33 24.44
C ARG A 6 31.47 5.40 23.70
N LEU A 7 32.09 6.51 23.33
CA LEU A 7 31.47 7.56 22.51
C LEU A 7 30.96 7.00 21.17
N SER A 8 31.78 6.20 20.48
CA SER A 8 31.39 5.59 19.21
C SER A 8 30.24 4.57 19.36
N ARG A 9 30.18 3.83 20.48
CA ARG A 9 29.05 2.92 20.78
C ARG A 9 27.77 3.68 21.09
N GLU A 10 27.84 4.74 21.88
CA GLU A 10 26.67 5.57 22.20
C GLU A 10 26.12 6.29 20.96
N GLU A 11 27.01 6.77 20.07
CA GLU A 11 26.63 7.34 18.78
C GLU A 11 25.94 6.29 17.89
N LEU A 12 26.49 5.08 17.79
CA LEU A 12 25.89 3.98 17.04
C LEU A 12 24.50 3.60 17.58
N GLU A 13 24.35 3.52 18.90
CA GLU A 13 23.06 3.21 19.52
C GLU A 13 22.03 4.31 19.26
N LYS A 14 22.45 5.58 19.28
CA LYS A 14 21.60 6.72 18.91
C LYS A 14 21.13 6.62 17.47
N GLU A 15 22.06 6.38 16.55
CA GLU A 15 21.78 6.28 15.12
C GLU A 15 20.84 5.11 14.82
N VAL A 16 21.06 3.94 15.44
CA VAL A 16 20.17 2.78 15.32
C VAL A 16 18.77 3.07 15.86
N LYS A 17 18.68 3.82 16.96
CA LYS A 17 17.40 4.19 17.58
C LYS A 17 16.62 5.19 16.71
N ASP A 18 17.30 6.15 16.12
CA ASP A 18 16.71 7.10 15.18
C ASP A 18 16.25 6.41 13.90
N PHE A 19 17.04 5.47 13.35
CA PHE A 19 16.66 4.67 12.20
C PHE A 19 15.40 3.83 12.45
N ARG A 20 15.28 3.23 13.64
CA ARG A 20 14.07 2.47 14.05
C ARG A 20 12.84 3.38 14.13
N LYS A 21 13.00 4.59 14.67
CA LYS A 21 11.92 5.57 14.82
C LYS A 21 11.42 6.09 13.47
N GLU A 22 12.34 6.29 12.54
CA GLU A 22 12.02 6.70 11.17
C GLU A 22 11.34 5.57 10.39
N LYS A 23 11.85 4.33 10.53
CA LYS A 23 11.19 3.13 9.98
C LYS A 23 9.76 2.95 10.49
N GLU A 24 9.50 3.20 11.78
CA GLU A 24 8.15 3.15 12.34
C GLU A 24 7.24 4.27 11.81
N ARG A 25 7.76 5.49 11.61
CA ARG A 25 7.00 6.58 10.97
C ARG A 25 6.62 6.21 9.54
N VAL A 26 7.59 5.71 8.76
CA VAL A 26 7.35 5.26 7.39
C VAL A 26 6.32 4.14 7.38
N ARG A 27 6.42 3.15 8.27
CA ARG A 27 5.40 2.09 8.42
C ARG A 27 4.02 2.64 8.77
N LYS A 28 3.92 3.63 9.67
CA LYS A 28 2.63 4.27 10.04
C LYS A 28 2.02 5.04 8.87
N ILE A 29 2.83 5.80 8.13
CA ILE A 29 2.39 6.52 6.93
C ILE A 29 1.89 5.51 5.88
N ILE A 30 2.68 4.47 5.60
CA ILE A 30 2.29 3.39 4.69
C ILE A 30 1.02 2.66 5.16
N GLY A 31 0.88 2.38 6.46
CA GLY A 31 -0.31 1.73 7.03
C GLY A 31 -1.56 2.62 7.07
N GLN A 32 -1.38 3.95 7.16
CA GLN A 32 -2.49 4.91 7.07
C GLN A 32 -2.98 5.08 5.64
N ILE A 33 -2.13 4.86 4.64
CA ILE A 33 -2.48 4.90 3.22
C ILE A 33 -2.98 3.53 2.74
N GLY A 34 -2.47 2.43 3.30
CA GLY A 34 -2.84 1.04 2.99
C GLY A 34 -4.14 0.50 3.59
N GLY A 35 -5.03 1.34 4.13
CA GLY A 35 -6.44 0.93 4.24
C GLY A 35 -6.99 0.45 5.59
N LYS A 36 -6.34 0.71 6.74
CA LYS A 36 -6.96 0.33 8.04
C LYS A 36 -8.24 1.12 8.38
N ARG A 37 -8.44 2.30 7.78
CA ARG A 37 -9.67 3.10 7.91
C ARG A 37 -10.75 2.74 6.89
N ASN A 38 -10.37 2.22 5.72
CA ASN A 38 -11.35 1.94 4.66
C ASN A 38 -12.05 0.60 4.87
N LEU A 39 -11.34 -0.44 5.30
CA LEU A 39 -11.93 -1.79 5.44
C LEU A 39 -13.15 -1.85 6.38
N GLN A 40 -13.17 -1.06 7.46
CA GLN A 40 -14.31 -1.02 8.38
C GLN A 40 -15.47 -0.25 7.75
N ASN A 41 -15.19 0.92 7.18
CA ASN A 41 -16.20 1.75 6.53
C ASN A 41 -16.80 1.02 5.31
N ASP A 42 -16.01 0.30 4.53
CA ASP A 42 -16.45 -0.50 3.40
C ASP A 42 -17.46 -1.59 3.84
N LYS A 43 -17.20 -2.26 4.97
CA LYS A 43 -18.15 -3.23 5.55
C LYS A 43 -19.45 -2.56 5.98
N TYR A 44 -19.40 -1.43 6.67
CA TYR A 44 -20.59 -0.69 7.08
C TYR A 44 -21.41 -0.20 5.87
N ILE A 45 -20.76 0.36 4.85
CA ILE A 45 -21.43 0.83 3.63
C ILE A 45 -22.01 -0.35 2.85
N ASN A 46 -21.38 -1.53 2.85
CA ASN A 46 -21.93 -2.72 2.21
C ASN A 46 -23.18 -3.24 2.93
N ILE A 47 -23.15 -3.31 4.27
CA ILE A 47 -24.29 -3.72 5.10
C ILE A 47 -25.46 -2.74 4.95
N LEU A 48 -25.19 -1.43 5.00
CA LEU A 48 -26.20 -0.40 4.78
C LEU A 48 -26.85 -0.53 3.40
N PHE A 49 -26.07 -0.81 2.36
CA PHE A 49 -26.58 -1.00 1.02
C PHE A 49 -27.50 -2.22 0.90
N LEU A 50 -27.10 -3.32 1.54
CA LEU A 50 -27.91 -4.55 1.59
C LEU A 50 -29.26 -4.30 2.29
N ILE A 51 -29.26 -3.55 3.39
CA ILE A 51 -30.49 -3.15 4.10
C ILE A 51 -31.41 -2.32 3.20
N ILE A 52 -30.85 -1.33 2.48
CA ILE A 52 -31.63 -0.48 1.55
C ILE A 52 -32.26 -1.31 0.43
N VAL A 53 -31.50 -2.22 -0.20
CA VAL A 53 -32.01 -3.11 -1.25
C VAL A 53 -33.14 -3.98 -0.70
N LEU A 54 -32.97 -4.54 0.50
CA LEU A 54 -33.98 -5.37 1.15
C LEU A 54 -35.27 -4.60 1.43
N ILE A 55 -35.17 -3.34 1.89
CA ILE A 55 -36.32 -2.46 2.13
C ILE A 55 -37.07 -2.15 0.83
N VAL A 56 -36.35 -1.81 -0.25
CA VAL A 56 -36.96 -1.52 -1.56
C VAL A 56 -37.69 -2.75 -2.10
N PHE A 57 -37.12 -3.94 -1.91
CA PHE A 57 -37.73 -5.21 -2.32
C PHE A 57 -38.98 -5.55 -1.51
N ILE A 58 -38.96 -5.32 -0.20
CA ILE A 58 -40.10 -5.53 0.70
C ILE A 58 -41.24 -4.54 0.39
N LEU A 59 -40.93 -3.25 0.19
CA LEU A 59 -41.92 -2.21 -0.13
C LEU A 59 -42.58 -2.43 -1.50
N GLY A 60 -41.81 -2.87 -2.50
CA GLY A 60 -42.34 -3.19 -3.82
C GLY A 60 -43.08 -4.52 -3.89
N GLY A 61 -42.59 -5.55 -3.19
CA GLY A 61 -43.15 -6.90 -3.25
C GLY A 61 -44.30 -7.16 -2.27
N ILE A 62 -44.11 -6.85 -0.98
CA ILE A 62 -45.03 -7.25 0.10
C ILE A 62 -46.13 -6.20 0.31
N PHE A 63 -45.78 -4.91 0.27
CA PHE A 63 -46.75 -3.83 0.49
C PHE A 63 -47.59 -3.51 -0.74
N HIS A 64 -47.19 -3.96 -1.94
CA HIS A 64 -47.84 -3.69 -3.23
C HIS A 64 -48.13 -2.20 -3.50
N THR A 65 -47.49 -1.29 -2.75
CA THR A 65 -47.69 0.16 -2.86
C THR A 65 -47.15 0.70 -4.19
N ILE A 66 -46.22 -0.02 -4.81
CA ILE A 66 -45.56 0.32 -6.07
C ILE A 66 -45.61 -0.91 -6.98
N PRO A 67 -45.93 -0.76 -8.29
CA PRO A 67 -45.88 -1.87 -9.24
C PRO A 67 -44.49 -2.52 -9.27
N ILE A 68 -44.47 -3.85 -9.35
CA ILE A 68 -43.24 -4.67 -9.23
C ILE A 68 -42.15 -4.27 -10.24
N THR A 69 -42.56 -3.82 -11.43
CA THR A 69 -41.67 -3.35 -12.51
C THR A 69 -40.88 -2.12 -12.09
N LEU A 70 -41.54 -1.16 -11.44
CA LEU A 70 -40.95 0.09 -11.01
C LEU A 70 -40.05 -0.11 -9.78
N SER A 71 -40.40 -1.04 -8.88
CA SER A 71 -39.51 -1.49 -7.82
C SER A 71 -38.22 -2.13 -8.35
N LEU A 72 -38.33 -2.93 -9.42
CA LEU A 72 -37.19 -3.60 -10.05
C LEU A 72 -36.26 -2.59 -10.75
N GLU A 73 -36.81 -1.60 -11.45
CA GLU A 73 -36.02 -0.49 -12.02
C GLU A 73 -35.24 0.29 -10.96
N ILE A 74 -35.89 0.65 -9.84
CA ILE A 74 -35.24 1.34 -8.73
C ILE A 74 -34.13 0.47 -8.10
N GLY A 75 -34.38 -0.83 -7.97
CA GLY A 75 -33.38 -1.78 -7.47
C GLY A 75 -32.14 -1.85 -8.37
N VAL A 76 -32.33 -1.97 -9.68
CA VAL A 76 -31.23 -2.00 -10.66
C VAL A 76 -30.47 -0.67 -10.67
N PHE A 77 -31.17 0.47 -10.56
CA PHE A 77 -30.57 1.79 -10.48
C PHE A 77 -29.71 1.98 -9.22
N LEU A 78 -30.17 1.49 -8.07
CA LEU A 78 -29.38 1.52 -6.82
C LEU A 78 -28.12 0.65 -6.97
N VAL A 79 -28.25 -0.55 -7.51
CA VAL A 79 -27.09 -1.44 -7.73
C VAL A 79 -26.06 -0.81 -8.65
N SER A 80 -26.47 -0.15 -9.75
CA SER A 80 -25.53 0.53 -10.64
C SER A 80 -24.81 1.69 -9.96
N LEU A 81 -25.52 2.48 -9.14
CA LEU A 81 -24.93 3.55 -8.34
C LEU A 81 -23.91 3.02 -7.31
N LYS A 82 -24.17 1.86 -6.71
CA LYS A 82 -23.23 1.19 -5.79
C LYS A 82 -21.94 0.78 -6.50
N VAL A 83 -22.06 0.21 -7.70
CA VAL A 83 -20.89 -0.20 -8.49
C VAL A 83 -20.06 1.03 -8.87
N ALA A 84 -20.69 2.12 -9.33
CA ALA A 84 -20.00 3.38 -9.61
C ALA A 84 -19.28 3.95 -8.38
N TYR A 85 -19.94 3.95 -7.22
CA TYR A 85 -19.34 4.36 -5.95
C TYR A 85 -18.14 3.48 -5.56
N MET A 86 -18.27 2.16 -5.72
CA MET A 86 -17.21 1.20 -5.43
C MET A 86 -16.00 1.40 -6.34
N ILE A 87 -16.20 1.71 -7.63
CA ILE A 87 -15.12 2.00 -8.58
C ILE A 87 -14.39 3.29 -8.16
N ASN A 88 -15.12 4.36 -7.89
CA ASN A 88 -14.54 5.65 -7.47
C ASN A 88 -13.78 5.55 -6.13
N SER A 89 -14.23 4.69 -5.21
CA SER A 89 -13.52 4.43 -3.94
C SER A 89 -12.19 3.68 -4.14
N GLN A 90 -12.09 2.84 -5.18
CA GLN A 90 -10.90 2.04 -5.49
C GLN A 90 -9.76 2.82 -6.14
N GLU A 91 -10.03 3.96 -6.80
CA GLU A 91 -9.02 4.72 -7.54
C GLU A 91 -7.85 5.22 -6.66
N LYS A 92 -8.14 5.60 -5.41
CA LYS A 92 -7.11 6.11 -4.48
C LYS A 92 -6.13 5.03 -4.03
N VAL A 93 -6.63 3.81 -3.83
CA VAL A 93 -5.82 2.65 -3.43
C VAL A 93 -4.94 2.22 -4.61
N ASN A 94 -5.49 2.18 -5.82
CA ASN A 94 -4.75 1.82 -7.02
C ASN A 94 -3.63 2.80 -7.32
N HIS A 95 -3.88 4.12 -7.20
CA HIS A 95 -2.84 5.12 -7.37
C HIS A 95 -1.71 4.96 -6.34
N PHE A 96 -2.05 4.64 -5.09
CA PHE A 96 -1.04 4.39 -4.07
C PHE A 96 -0.23 3.12 -4.34
N GLN A 97 -0.89 2.02 -4.70
CA GLN A 97 -0.20 0.78 -5.08
C GLN A 97 0.76 1.00 -6.25
N PHE A 98 0.33 1.78 -7.25
CA PHE A 98 1.17 2.18 -8.38
C PHE A 98 2.40 2.98 -7.92
N TRP A 99 2.23 4.00 -7.08
CA TRP A 99 3.34 4.80 -6.56
C TRP A 99 4.36 3.97 -5.78
N ILE A 100 3.89 3.00 -4.98
CA ILE A 100 4.78 2.10 -4.23
C ILE A 100 5.56 1.19 -5.18
N LEU A 101 4.91 0.62 -6.19
CA LEU A 101 5.56 -0.24 -7.17
C LEU A 101 6.64 0.54 -7.94
N THR A 102 6.35 1.74 -8.41
CA THR A 102 7.32 2.62 -9.09
C THR A 102 8.51 2.95 -8.19
N SER A 103 8.26 3.21 -6.90
CA SER A 103 9.34 3.48 -5.93
C SER A 103 10.24 2.25 -5.71
N LEU A 104 9.65 1.05 -5.68
CA LEU A 104 10.37 -0.21 -5.53
C LEU A 104 11.16 -0.54 -6.80
N GLU A 105 10.58 -0.32 -7.97
CA GLU A 105 11.24 -0.50 -9.26
C GLU A 105 12.49 0.39 -9.36
N PHE A 106 12.36 1.68 -9.02
CA PHE A 106 13.50 2.59 -9.03
C PHE A 106 14.61 2.13 -8.06
N ARG A 107 14.23 1.74 -6.84
CA ARG A 107 15.18 1.30 -5.82
C ARG A 107 15.86 -0.02 -6.16
N LEU A 108 15.12 -0.97 -6.73
CA LEU A 108 15.69 -2.23 -7.24
C LEU A 108 16.67 -1.96 -8.38
N ASN A 109 16.32 -1.06 -9.30
CA ASN A 109 17.21 -0.69 -10.40
C ASN A 109 18.51 -0.04 -9.91
N GLU A 110 18.43 0.82 -8.89
CA GLU A 110 19.60 1.42 -8.27
C GLU A 110 20.50 0.36 -7.59
N ILE A 111 19.90 -0.57 -6.84
CA ILE A 111 20.62 -1.70 -6.23
C ILE A 111 21.31 -2.54 -7.32
N SER A 112 20.63 -2.86 -8.43
CA SER A 112 21.21 -3.59 -9.55
C SER A 112 22.38 -2.84 -10.20
N LYS A 113 22.29 -1.52 -10.35
CA LYS A 113 23.41 -0.69 -10.86
C LYS A 113 24.60 -0.70 -9.91
N ASN A 114 24.35 -0.61 -8.61
CA ASN A 114 25.40 -0.64 -7.59
C ASN A 114 26.09 -2.00 -7.53
N LEU A 115 25.33 -3.11 -7.62
CA LEU A 115 25.87 -4.47 -7.72
C LEU A 115 26.82 -4.62 -8.93
N LYS A 116 26.40 -4.17 -10.12
CA LYS A 116 27.27 -4.19 -11.31
C LYS A 116 28.55 -3.37 -11.16
N LYS A 117 28.50 -2.25 -10.43
CA LYS A 117 29.70 -1.43 -10.13
C LYS A 117 30.65 -2.15 -9.17
N VAL A 118 30.11 -2.86 -8.19
CA VAL A 118 30.90 -3.67 -7.25
C VAL A 118 31.57 -4.83 -7.99
N GLU A 119 30.82 -5.55 -8.81
CA GLU A 119 31.33 -6.64 -9.65
C GLU A 119 32.49 -6.19 -10.54
N LYS A 120 32.35 -5.07 -11.27
CA LYS A 120 33.43 -4.50 -12.08
C LYS A 120 34.66 -4.06 -11.28
N ARG A 121 34.49 -3.64 -10.03
CA ARG A 121 35.62 -3.27 -9.16
C ARG A 121 36.36 -4.51 -8.68
N LEU A 122 35.64 -5.57 -8.33
CA LEU A 122 36.22 -6.85 -7.94
C LEU A 122 36.98 -7.48 -9.11
N GLU A 123 36.41 -7.46 -10.30
CA GLU A 123 37.05 -7.95 -11.52
C GLU A 123 38.38 -7.21 -11.80
N LYS A 124 38.41 -5.88 -11.68
CA LYS A 124 39.65 -5.09 -11.81
C LYS A 124 40.71 -5.43 -10.76
N ILE A 125 40.30 -5.67 -9.52
CA ILE A 125 41.22 -6.03 -8.43
C ILE A 125 41.84 -7.42 -8.67
N ASP A 126 41.05 -8.36 -9.18
CA ASP A 126 41.56 -9.68 -9.58
C ASP A 126 42.54 -9.58 -10.76
N PHE A 127 42.20 -8.80 -11.79
CA PHE A 127 43.13 -8.57 -12.91
C PHE A 127 44.43 -7.88 -12.48
N GLU A 128 44.37 -6.91 -11.56
CA GLU A 128 45.56 -6.21 -11.05
C GLU A 128 46.43 -7.11 -10.15
N LYS A 129 45.84 -8.12 -9.48
CA LYS A 129 46.60 -9.16 -8.77
C LYS A 129 47.29 -10.13 -9.71
N ILE A 130 46.61 -10.55 -10.78
CA ILE A 130 47.18 -11.47 -11.78
C ILE A 130 48.34 -10.81 -12.55
N ASP A 131 48.26 -9.50 -12.84
CA ASP A 131 49.32 -8.75 -13.53
C ASP A 131 50.55 -8.48 -12.63
N LYS A 132 50.38 -8.48 -11.30
CA LYS A 132 51.49 -8.32 -10.34
C LYS A 132 52.26 -9.60 -10.01
N GLY A 133 51.88 -10.74 -10.59
CA GLY A 133 52.68 -11.98 -10.50
C GLY A 133 52.87 -12.52 -9.09
N GLU A 134 51.83 -12.49 -8.25
CA GLU A 134 51.71 -13.36 -7.06
C GLU A 134 50.85 -14.60 -7.39
#